data_AF-A0A7X6YGP6-F1
#
_entry.id   AF-A0A7X6YGP6-F1
#
_cell.length_a   1.000
_cell.length_b   1.000
_cell.length_c   1.000
_cell.angle_alpha   90.00
_cell.angle_beta   90.00
_cell.angle_gamma   90.00
#
_symmetry.space_group_name_H-M   'P 1'
#
loop_
_entity.id
_entity.type
_entity.pdbx_description
1 polymer ?
#
loop_
_entity_poly.entity_id
_entity_poly.type
_entity_poly.pdbx_seq_one_letter_code
_entity_poly.pdbx_strand_id
1 'polypeptide(L)'
;MPPKVGTLRGPTSNRLSNEGNLINDALLKILSESRTPAIDPERVYLTGLSFGATAVYNFASIIPERFAACVPISSVGTVTHLHPTRVTQFWHFHNERDVNSPIIQEMLRDLKEAVEMRGGEFRISTFPDAGHDAWSKAWREDAVWDWVFSKTADGKPVAQSTGPAKPVVPPKLPGLFLDGAICTAAQPGRDDGTGPERAADGLEATCYVSVEPVTRGDWWQIEFVEPVSGRITVKSGTRDGKNRVSSARVETSSDGQTWASAGRFQRTSGECRFVPRDPIKYLRVVSESPTGEILVLREVVVAR
;
A
#
# COMPACT_ATOMS: atom_id res chain seq x y z
N MET A 1 1.85 -29.47 -30.20
CA MET A 1 3.29 -29.74 -29.97
C MET A 1 3.73 -28.90 -28.79
N PRO A 2 4.37 -29.46 -27.75
CA PRO A 2 4.97 -28.63 -26.71
C PRO A 2 6.08 -27.76 -27.33
N PRO A 3 6.32 -26.54 -26.83
CA PRO A 3 7.45 -25.75 -27.30
C PRO A 3 8.73 -26.54 -27.04
N LYS A 4 9.62 -26.60 -28.02
CA LYS A 4 10.95 -27.20 -27.85
C LYS A 4 11.63 -26.52 -26.68
N VAL A 5 12.15 -27.33 -25.74
CA VAL A 5 13.03 -26.90 -24.65
C VAL A 5 14.30 -26.35 -25.29
N GLY A 6 14.26 -25.07 -25.65
CA GLY A 6 15.43 -24.30 -25.98
C GLY A 6 16.10 -23.88 -24.68
N THR A 7 17.42 -23.99 -24.61
CA THR A 7 18.21 -23.22 -23.66
C THR A 7 17.88 -21.74 -23.86
N LEU A 8 17.07 -21.17 -22.96
CA LEU A 8 16.60 -19.79 -23.03
C LEU A 8 17.69 -18.83 -22.54
N ARG A 9 18.83 -18.79 -23.24
CA ARG A 9 19.69 -17.60 -23.22
C ARG A 9 18.97 -16.55 -24.06
N GLY A 10 18.20 -15.69 -23.40
CA GLY A 10 17.66 -14.49 -24.04
C GLY A 10 18.80 -13.66 -24.64
N PRO A 11 18.60 -13.01 -25.80
CA PRO A 11 19.64 -12.23 -26.43
C PRO A 11 19.75 -10.85 -25.76
N THR A 12 20.07 -10.79 -24.47
CA THR A 12 20.55 -9.55 -23.82
C THR A 12 21.18 -9.80 -22.45
N SER A 13 22.46 -9.44 -22.38
CA SER A 13 23.30 -9.16 -21.22
C SER A 13 23.94 -10.34 -20.48
N ASN A 14 25.27 -10.36 -20.59
CA ASN A 14 26.26 -11.16 -19.88
C ASN A 14 26.39 -10.75 -18.39
N ARG A 15 25.29 -10.38 -17.71
CA ARG A 15 25.29 -9.70 -16.39
C ARG A 15 24.87 -10.57 -15.20
N LEU A 16 24.44 -11.80 -15.43
CA LEU A 16 24.04 -12.70 -14.36
C LEU A 16 25.28 -13.39 -13.76
N SER A 17 25.41 -13.40 -12.43
CA SER A 17 26.29 -14.36 -11.76
C SER A 17 25.80 -15.78 -12.07
N ASN A 18 26.69 -16.78 -11.99
CA ASN A 18 26.31 -18.18 -12.20
C ASN A 18 25.12 -18.62 -11.33
N GLU A 19 24.98 -18.05 -10.13
CA GLU A 19 23.89 -18.32 -9.19
C GLU A 19 22.56 -17.66 -9.61
N GLY A 20 22.58 -16.41 -10.05
CA GLY A 20 21.37 -15.72 -10.53
C GLY A 20 20.76 -16.41 -11.75
N ASN A 21 21.60 -16.92 -12.65
CA ASN A 21 21.18 -17.77 -13.77
C ASN A 21 20.50 -19.06 -13.28
N LEU A 22 21.12 -19.76 -12.32
CA LEU A 22 20.58 -21.02 -11.80
C LEU A 22 19.23 -20.85 -11.10
N ILE A 23 19.05 -19.78 -10.32
CA ILE A 23 17.78 -19.48 -9.65
C ILE A 23 16.69 -19.15 -10.67
N ASN A 24 17.02 -18.36 -11.70
CA ASN A 24 16.11 -18.09 -12.80
C ASN A 24 15.72 -19.38 -13.54
N ASP A 25 16.68 -20.22 -13.89
CA ASP A 25 16.43 -21.49 -14.58
C ASP A 25 15.57 -22.44 -13.74
N ALA A 26 15.84 -22.53 -12.43
CA ALA A 26 15.02 -23.32 -11.51
C ALA A 26 13.59 -22.78 -11.40
N LEU A 27 13.42 -21.46 -11.29
CA LEU A 27 12.11 -20.82 -11.26
C LEU A 27 11.35 -21.09 -12.57
N LEU A 28 11.96 -20.86 -13.73
CA LEU A 28 11.37 -21.13 -15.04
C LEU A 28 10.97 -22.60 -15.20
N LYS A 29 11.81 -23.51 -14.70
CA LYS A 29 11.51 -24.95 -14.70
C LYS A 29 10.29 -25.26 -13.85
N ILE A 30 10.22 -24.75 -12.61
CA ILE A 30 9.06 -24.94 -11.73
C ILE A 30 7.79 -24.38 -12.39
N LEU A 31 7.86 -23.17 -12.94
CA LEU A 31 6.73 -22.51 -13.59
C LEU A 31 6.24 -23.27 -14.83
N SER A 32 7.15 -23.78 -15.66
CA SER A 32 6.80 -24.51 -16.89
C SER A 32 6.37 -25.96 -16.65
N GLU A 33 6.84 -26.59 -15.58
CA GLU A 33 6.53 -27.99 -15.25
C GLU A 33 5.36 -28.15 -14.27
N SER A 34 4.98 -27.11 -13.53
CA SER A 34 3.84 -27.15 -12.61
C SER A 34 2.51 -27.24 -13.38
N ARG A 35 1.96 -28.45 -13.43
CA ARG A 35 0.63 -28.70 -14.03
C ARG A 35 -0.51 -28.70 -13.02
N THR A 36 -0.20 -28.93 -11.74
CA THR A 36 -1.22 -29.06 -10.68
C THR A 36 -0.71 -28.48 -9.35
N PRO A 37 -1.14 -27.27 -8.98
CA PRO A 37 -1.95 -26.33 -9.76
C PRO A 37 -1.18 -25.77 -10.96
N ALA A 38 -1.89 -25.44 -12.05
CA ALA A 38 -1.33 -24.67 -13.15
C ALA A 38 -0.96 -23.27 -12.64
N ILE A 39 0.22 -22.77 -13.02
CA ILE A 39 0.69 -21.44 -12.63
C ILE A 39 0.42 -20.47 -13.78
N ASP A 40 -0.16 -19.32 -13.45
CA ASP A 40 -0.30 -18.20 -14.37
C ASP A 40 1.02 -17.41 -14.42
N PRO A 41 1.76 -17.44 -15.55
CA PRO A 41 3.07 -16.77 -15.65
C PRO A 41 2.96 -15.24 -15.59
N GLU A 42 1.78 -14.67 -15.85
CA GLU A 42 1.55 -13.23 -15.75
C GLU A 42 1.27 -12.79 -14.31
N ARG A 43 1.11 -13.73 -13.38
CA ARG A 43 0.75 -13.49 -11.97
C ARG A 43 1.72 -14.16 -11.00
N VAL A 44 3.01 -14.03 -11.30
CA VAL A 44 4.09 -14.39 -10.37
C VAL A 44 4.48 -13.16 -9.56
N TYR A 45 4.57 -13.33 -8.24
CA TYR A 45 4.84 -12.24 -7.31
C TYR A 45 6.10 -12.54 -6.50
N LEU A 46 6.84 -11.51 -6.12
CA LEU A 46 8.08 -11.67 -5.36
C LEU A 46 8.02 -10.88 -4.06
N THR A 47 8.30 -11.53 -2.94
CA THR A 47 8.45 -10.85 -1.64
C THR A 47 9.66 -11.41 -0.91
N GLY A 48 10.27 -10.59 -0.05
CA GLY A 48 11.45 -10.97 0.71
C GLY A 48 11.71 -9.95 1.82
N LEU A 49 12.32 -10.42 2.90
CA LEU A 49 12.67 -9.61 4.08
C LEU A 49 14.18 -9.46 4.21
N SER A 50 14.66 -8.35 4.79
CA SER A 50 16.08 -8.11 5.09
C SER A 50 16.97 -8.29 3.85
N PHE A 51 18.00 -9.15 3.91
CA PHE A 51 18.79 -9.52 2.73
C PHE A 51 17.93 -10.06 1.56
N GLY A 52 16.84 -10.77 1.88
CA GLY A 52 15.84 -11.20 0.90
C GLY A 52 15.14 -10.03 0.20
N ALA A 53 14.98 -8.87 0.85
CA ALA A 53 14.43 -7.68 0.21
C ALA A 53 15.42 -7.05 -0.79
N THR A 54 16.72 -7.06 -0.48
CA THR A 54 17.77 -6.73 -1.48
C THR A 54 17.72 -7.72 -2.65
N ALA A 55 17.52 -9.01 -2.37
CA ALA A 55 17.33 -10.01 -3.41
C ALA A 55 16.08 -9.76 -4.26
N VAL A 56 14.97 -9.27 -3.69
CA VAL A 56 13.77 -8.86 -4.45
C VAL A 56 14.12 -7.81 -5.50
N TYR A 57 14.80 -6.73 -5.11
CA TYR A 57 15.22 -5.68 -6.05
C TYR A 57 16.16 -6.24 -7.13
N ASN A 58 17.12 -7.08 -6.73
CA ASN A 58 18.05 -7.68 -7.68
C ASN A 58 17.31 -8.58 -8.69
N PHE A 59 16.51 -9.54 -8.22
CA PHE A 59 15.75 -10.45 -9.08
C PHE A 59 14.78 -9.72 -10.00
N ALA A 60 14.12 -8.67 -9.52
CA ALA A 60 13.29 -7.81 -10.36
C ALA A 60 14.07 -7.13 -11.49
N SER A 61 15.34 -6.79 -11.28
CA SER A 61 16.23 -6.24 -12.31
C SER A 61 16.66 -7.29 -13.32
N ILE A 62 17.07 -8.46 -12.84
CA ILE A 62 17.71 -9.48 -13.67
C ILE A 62 16.71 -10.40 -14.39
N ILE A 63 15.48 -10.49 -13.88
CA ILE A 63 14.40 -11.30 -14.46
C ILE A 63 13.12 -10.44 -14.58
N PRO A 64 13.16 -9.33 -15.35
CA PRO A 64 12.17 -8.27 -15.26
C PRO A 64 10.80 -8.61 -15.85
N GLU A 65 10.71 -9.64 -16.69
CA GLU A 65 9.48 -10.04 -17.38
C GLU A 65 8.69 -11.11 -16.61
N ARG A 66 8.92 -11.26 -15.32
CA ARG A 66 8.32 -12.35 -14.54
C ARG A 66 7.46 -11.88 -13.39
N PHE A 67 7.88 -10.82 -12.71
CA PHE A 67 7.19 -10.41 -11.50
C PHE A 67 6.17 -9.31 -11.80
N ALA A 68 4.90 -9.63 -11.57
CA ALA A 68 3.80 -8.67 -11.66
C ALA A 68 3.87 -7.61 -10.55
N ALA A 69 4.33 -8.01 -9.37
CA ALA A 69 4.50 -7.14 -8.22
C ALA A 69 5.62 -7.67 -7.30
N CYS A 70 6.32 -6.72 -6.67
CA CYS A 70 7.42 -6.97 -5.76
C CYS A 70 7.17 -6.33 -4.39
N VAL A 71 7.35 -7.07 -3.30
CA VAL A 71 7.18 -6.59 -1.91
C VAL A 71 8.48 -6.78 -1.11
N PRO A 72 9.46 -5.87 -1.25
CA PRO A 72 10.69 -5.85 -0.47
C PRO A 72 10.49 -5.23 0.92
N ILE A 73 10.92 -5.92 1.98
CA ILE A 73 10.69 -5.53 3.37
C ILE A 73 12.00 -5.41 4.16
N SER A 74 12.21 -4.30 4.87
CA SER A 74 13.36 -4.08 5.77
C SER A 74 14.75 -4.12 5.09
N SER A 75 14.83 -3.83 3.79
CA SER A 75 16.09 -3.47 3.11
C SER A 75 15.79 -2.73 1.81
N VAL A 76 16.72 -1.89 1.38
CA VAL A 76 16.57 -1.00 0.22
C VAL A 76 17.44 -1.47 -0.94
N GLY A 77 16.95 -1.29 -2.16
CA GLY A 77 17.73 -1.42 -3.40
C GLY A 77 18.38 -0.09 -3.77
N THR A 78 18.80 0.05 -5.02
CA THR A 78 19.25 1.32 -5.60
C THR A 78 18.67 1.41 -7.00
N VAL A 79 18.71 2.58 -7.63
CA VAL A 79 18.28 2.74 -9.03
C VAL A 79 19.04 1.81 -10.01
N THR A 80 20.23 1.32 -9.66
CA THR A 80 20.97 0.32 -10.45
C THR A 80 20.34 -1.07 -10.42
N HIS A 81 19.44 -1.32 -9.47
CA HIS A 81 18.61 -2.52 -9.39
C HIS A 81 17.28 -2.37 -10.14
N LEU A 82 17.13 -1.36 -11.00
CA LEU A 82 15.97 -1.27 -11.90
C LEU A 82 16.36 -1.70 -13.31
N HIS A 83 15.55 -2.57 -13.93
CA HIS A 83 15.77 -2.95 -15.32
C HIS A 83 15.61 -1.73 -16.25
N PRO A 84 16.48 -1.55 -17.27
CA PRO A 84 16.48 -0.33 -18.08
C PRO A 84 15.19 -0.04 -18.85
N THR A 85 14.47 -1.08 -19.28
CA THR A 85 13.32 -0.95 -20.19
C THR A 85 12.03 -1.56 -19.67
N ARG A 86 12.08 -2.30 -18.56
CA ARG A 86 10.93 -3.01 -18.01
C ARG A 86 10.54 -2.37 -16.69
N VAL A 87 9.24 -2.29 -16.49
CA VAL A 87 8.62 -1.53 -15.42
C VAL A 87 8.09 -2.51 -14.40
N THR A 88 8.83 -2.68 -13.30
CA THR A 88 8.39 -3.51 -12.18
C THR A 88 7.70 -2.63 -11.14
N GLN A 89 6.62 -3.14 -10.56
CA GLN A 89 5.87 -2.44 -9.53
C GLN A 89 6.33 -2.91 -8.14
N PHE A 90 6.55 -1.97 -7.22
CA PHE A 90 7.07 -2.26 -5.89
C PHE A 90 6.15 -1.69 -4.80
N TRP A 91 5.99 -2.45 -3.72
CA TRP A 91 5.51 -1.92 -2.45
C TRP A 91 6.50 -2.24 -1.36
N HIS A 92 7.30 -1.24 -1.01
CA HIS A 92 8.36 -1.35 -0.02
C HIS A 92 7.83 -1.09 1.40
N PHE A 93 8.29 -1.90 2.35
CA PHE A 93 7.95 -1.78 3.76
C PHE A 93 9.20 -1.71 4.64
N HIS A 94 9.17 -0.90 5.69
CA HIS A 94 10.18 -0.91 6.76
C HIS A 94 9.67 -0.32 8.06
N ASN A 95 10.37 -0.60 9.17
CA ASN A 95 10.16 0.09 10.43
C ASN A 95 10.95 1.41 10.43
N GLU A 96 10.32 2.49 10.86
CA GLU A 96 10.90 3.84 10.80
C GLU A 96 12.16 3.96 11.62
N ARG A 97 12.24 3.29 12.78
CA ARG A 97 13.41 3.38 13.66
C ARG A 97 14.51 2.35 13.32
N ASP A 98 14.31 1.56 12.26
CA ASP A 98 15.33 0.68 11.67
C ASP A 98 15.96 1.35 10.44
N VAL A 99 15.12 1.88 9.54
CA VAL A 99 15.53 2.47 8.27
C VAL A 99 15.38 4.00 8.31
N ASN A 100 16.15 4.67 9.19
CA ASN A 100 16.06 6.13 9.40
C ASN A 100 17.23 6.95 8.84
N SER A 101 18.26 6.33 8.28
CA SER A 101 19.42 7.06 7.76
C SER A 101 19.02 7.96 6.58
N PRO A 102 19.50 9.22 6.51
CA PRO A 102 19.25 10.11 5.38
C PRO A 102 19.59 9.49 4.02
N ILE A 103 20.65 8.68 3.97
CA ILE A 103 21.10 7.97 2.75
C ILE A 103 20.04 6.97 2.29
N ILE A 104 19.46 6.18 3.21
CA ILE A 104 18.45 5.19 2.81
C ILE A 104 17.16 5.89 2.36
N GLN A 105 16.79 6.98 3.04
CA GLN A 105 15.63 7.78 2.66
C GLN A 105 15.82 8.42 1.27
N GLU A 106 17.04 8.84 0.93
CA GLU A 106 17.40 9.30 -0.43
C GLU A 106 17.29 8.15 -1.45
N MET A 107 17.86 6.99 -1.15
CA MET A 107 17.77 5.82 -2.04
C MET A 107 16.33 5.39 -2.32
N LEU A 108 15.44 5.46 -1.34
CA LEU A 108 14.02 5.18 -1.52
C LEU A 108 13.31 6.22 -2.39
N ARG A 109 13.65 7.51 -2.22
CA ARG A 109 13.12 8.59 -3.07
C ARG A 109 13.57 8.41 -4.52
N ASP A 110 14.85 8.17 -4.75
CA ASP A 110 15.42 7.96 -6.09
C ASP A 110 14.80 6.74 -6.78
N LEU A 111 14.58 5.65 -6.03
CA LEU A 111 13.88 4.46 -6.53
C LEU A 111 12.44 4.77 -6.91
N LYS A 112 11.70 5.47 -6.05
CA LYS A 112 10.31 5.87 -6.31
C LYS A 112 10.22 6.70 -7.59
N GLU A 113 11.02 7.77 -7.67
CA GLU A 113 11.04 8.66 -8.83
C GLU A 113 11.40 7.90 -10.11
N ALA A 114 12.45 7.06 -10.08
CA ALA A 114 12.89 6.31 -11.24
C ALA A 114 11.86 5.27 -11.72
N VAL A 115 11.12 4.64 -10.82
CA VAL A 115 10.05 3.68 -11.18
C VAL A 115 8.84 4.42 -11.74
N GLU A 116 8.42 5.52 -11.11
CA GLU A 116 7.26 6.32 -11.55
C GLU A 116 7.49 7.01 -12.90
N MET A 117 8.69 7.55 -13.14
CA MET A 117 9.07 8.10 -14.46
C MET A 117 8.99 7.05 -15.59
N ARG A 118 9.11 5.76 -15.25
CA ARG A 118 8.99 4.66 -16.20
C ARG A 118 7.56 4.15 -16.32
N GLY A 119 6.59 4.77 -15.64
CA GLY A 119 5.18 4.37 -15.63
C GLY A 119 4.87 3.22 -14.66
N GLY A 120 5.78 2.93 -13.72
CA GLY A 120 5.57 1.93 -12.68
C GLY A 120 4.96 2.53 -11.44
N GLU A 121 4.44 1.67 -10.57
CA GLU A 121 3.97 2.06 -9.24
C GLU A 121 5.02 1.70 -8.19
N PHE A 122 5.43 2.68 -7.38
CA PHE A 122 6.32 2.47 -6.25
C PHE A 122 5.69 3.03 -4.96
N ARG A 123 5.23 2.12 -4.10
CA ARG A 123 4.67 2.46 -2.80
C ARG A 123 5.71 2.29 -1.71
N ILE A 124 5.68 3.19 -0.74
CA ILE A 124 6.47 3.09 0.48
C ILE A 124 5.48 3.15 1.64
N SER A 125 5.54 2.16 2.53
CA SER A 125 4.75 2.11 3.74
C SER A 125 5.66 1.83 4.93
N THR A 126 5.42 2.52 6.03
CA THR A 126 6.27 2.45 7.21
C THR A 126 5.47 2.10 8.44
N PHE A 127 6.13 1.47 9.42
CA PHE A 127 5.57 1.30 10.76
C PHE A 127 6.43 2.05 11.76
N PRO A 128 5.86 2.72 12.77
CA PRO A 128 6.64 3.54 13.70
C PRO A 128 7.45 2.74 14.73
N ASP A 129 7.54 1.43 14.53
CA ASP A 129 8.20 0.50 15.43
C ASP A 129 9.73 0.65 15.40
N ALA A 130 10.37 0.06 16.41
CA ALA A 130 11.80 -0.20 16.41
C ALA A 130 12.11 -1.65 16.04
N GLY A 131 13.38 -1.88 15.69
CA GLY A 131 13.87 -3.20 15.31
C GLY A 131 13.53 -3.58 13.87
N HIS A 132 14.09 -4.68 13.44
CA HIS A 132 14.16 -5.03 12.02
C HIS A 132 12.85 -5.63 11.45
N ASP A 133 11.99 -6.19 12.31
CA ASP A 133 10.78 -6.91 11.89
C ASP A 133 9.63 -5.96 11.51
N ALA A 134 9.61 -5.56 10.23
CA ALA A 134 8.43 -4.95 9.59
C ALA A 134 7.57 -6.00 8.86
N TRP A 135 8.12 -7.19 8.57
CA TRP A 135 7.47 -8.21 7.73
C TRP A 135 6.26 -8.84 8.42
N SER A 136 6.31 -9.00 9.74
CA SER A 136 5.20 -9.49 10.54
C SER A 136 3.95 -8.63 10.34
N LYS A 137 4.08 -7.30 10.33
CA LYS A 137 2.96 -6.39 10.08
C LYS A 137 2.58 -6.37 8.60
N ALA A 138 3.56 -6.14 7.71
CA ALA A 138 3.32 -6.04 6.26
C ALA A 138 2.56 -7.25 5.69
N TRP A 139 2.93 -8.48 6.02
CA TRP A 139 2.23 -9.67 5.52
C TRP A 139 0.86 -9.92 6.16
N ARG A 140 0.52 -9.24 7.25
CA ARG A 140 -0.82 -9.24 7.87
C ARG A 140 -1.69 -8.09 7.38
N GLU A 141 -1.22 -7.26 6.46
CA GLU A 141 -2.03 -6.23 5.81
C GLU A 141 -2.76 -6.83 4.62
N ASP A 142 -4.09 -6.91 4.69
CA ASP A 142 -4.92 -7.39 3.58
C ASP A 142 -4.71 -6.53 2.32
N ALA A 143 -4.48 -5.22 2.51
CA ALA A 143 -4.21 -4.28 1.43
C ALA A 143 -2.98 -4.67 0.58
N VAL A 144 -1.95 -5.27 1.19
CA VAL A 144 -0.77 -5.77 0.45
C VAL A 144 -1.17 -6.86 -0.52
N TRP A 145 -1.98 -7.81 -0.08
CA TRP A 145 -2.42 -8.92 -0.92
C TRP A 145 -3.42 -8.47 -1.98
N ASP A 146 -4.36 -7.58 -1.65
CA ASP A 146 -5.28 -6.97 -2.61
C ASP A 146 -4.50 -6.23 -3.72
N TRP A 147 -3.47 -5.47 -3.35
CA TRP A 147 -2.60 -4.79 -4.32
C TRP A 147 -1.79 -5.78 -5.17
N VAL A 148 -1.08 -6.72 -4.56
CA VAL A 148 -0.27 -7.72 -5.28
C VAL A 148 -1.15 -8.48 -6.28
N PHE A 149 -2.32 -8.96 -5.86
CA PHE A 149 -3.22 -9.74 -6.71
C PHE A 149 -3.94 -8.91 -7.78
N SER A 150 -3.92 -7.58 -7.68
CA SER A 150 -4.41 -6.68 -8.73
C SER A 150 -3.43 -6.52 -9.91
N LYS A 151 -2.17 -6.99 -9.78
CA LYS A 151 -1.13 -6.79 -10.79
C LYS A 151 -0.95 -8.00 -11.71
N THR A 152 -0.58 -7.70 -12.96
CA THR A 152 -0.04 -8.63 -13.94
C THR A 152 1.29 -8.11 -14.49
N ALA A 153 2.16 -9.01 -14.94
CA ALA A 153 3.48 -8.67 -15.50
C ALA A 153 3.36 -7.87 -16.82
N ASP A 154 2.30 -8.11 -17.60
CA ASP A 154 1.98 -7.33 -18.80
C ASP A 154 1.24 -6.00 -18.55
N GLY A 155 0.95 -5.68 -17.28
CA GLY A 155 0.29 -4.43 -16.87
C GLY A 155 -1.21 -4.34 -17.24
N LYS A 156 -1.81 -5.41 -17.75
CA LYS A 156 -3.24 -5.44 -18.07
C LYS A 156 -4.10 -5.62 -16.80
N PRO A 157 -5.34 -5.10 -16.79
CA PRO A 157 -6.26 -5.36 -15.69
C PRO A 157 -6.50 -6.86 -15.51
N VAL A 158 -6.45 -7.33 -14.25
CA VAL A 158 -6.82 -8.72 -13.92
C VAL A 158 -8.30 -8.92 -14.23
N ALA A 159 -8.60 -9.76 -15.22
CA ALA A 159 -9.98 -10.14 -15.50
C ALA A 159 -10.58 -10.84 -14.27
N GLN A 160 -11.79 -10.45 -13.85
CA GLN A 160 -12.52 -11.16 -12.79
C GLN A 160 -12.66 -12.63 -13.18
N SER A 161 -12.16 -13.56 -12.36
CA SER A 161 -12.19 -14.98 -12.70
C SER A 161 -13.63 -15.48 -12.76
N THR A 162 -14.10 -15.91 -13.94
CA THR A 162 -15.45 -16.47 -14.16
C THR A 162 -15.50 -18.00 -13.97
N GLY A 163 -14.54 -18.59 -13.24
CA GLY A 163 -14.42 -20.04 -13.06
C GLY A 163 -14.94 -20.55 -11.71
N PRO A 164 -15.30 -21.85 -11.58
CA PRO A 164 -15.81 -22.44 -10.35
C PRO A 164 -14.69 -22.77 -9.36
N ALA A 165 -13.74 -21.85 -9.16
CA ALA A 165 -12.82 -21.94 -8.04
C ALA A 165 -13.59 -21.52 -6.78
N LYS A 166 -13.54 -22.34 -5.72
CA LYS A 166 -14.04 -21.92 -4.39
C LYS A 166 -13.46 -20.53 -4.11
N PRO A 167 -14.30 -19.52 -3.79
CA PRO A 167 -13.81 -18.17 -3.63
C PRO A 167 -12.89 -18.13 -2.41
N VAL A 168 -11.59 -18.07 -2.64
CA VAL A 168 -10.77 -17.17 -1.85
C VAL A 168 -11.37 -15.81 -2.19
N VAL A 169 -12.01 -15.20 -1.19
CA VAL A 169 -12.82 -13.97 -1.29
C VAL A 169 -12.31 -13.09 -2.43
N PRO A 170 -13.14 -12.72 -3.42
CA PRO A 170 -12.68 -11.86 -4.50
C PRO A 170 -12.00 -10.64 -3.86
N PRO A 171 -10.77 -10.27 -4.26
CA PRO A 171 -10.08 -9.16 -3.66
C PRO A 171 -11.02 -7.97 -3.72
N LYS A 172 -11.25 -7.33 -2.57
CA LYS A 172 -11.90 -6.02 -2.61
C LYS A 172 -10.98 -5.19 -3.49
N LEU A 173 -11.53 -4.51 -4.50
CA LEU A 173 -10.73 -3.52 -5.23
C LEU A 173 -10.05 -2.65 -4.17
N PRO A 174 -8.71 -2.59 -4.15
CA PRO A 174 -8.03 -1.82 -3.13
C PRO A 174 -8.58 -0.41 -3.20
N GLY A 175 -8.86 0.17 -2.03
CA GLY A 175 -9.18 1.59 -1.95
C GLY A 175 -8.08 2.39 -2.65
N LEU A 176 -8.41 3.59 -3.12
CA LEU A 176 -7.40 4.50 -3.63
C LEU A 176 -6.27 4.63 -2.59
N PHE A 177 -5.04 4.31 -2.98
CA PHE A 177 -3.88 4.63 -2.17
C PHE A 177 -3.72 6.14 -2.19
N LEU A 178 -3.89 6.78 -1.04
CA LEU A 178 -3.99 8.25 -0.92
C LEU A 178 -2.59 8.89 -0.86
N ASP A 179 -1.67 8.42 -1.70
CA ASP A 179 -0.30 8.92 -1.77
C ASP A 179 -0.31 10.42 -2.11
N GLY A 180 0.54 11.18 -1.42
CA GLY A 180 0.62 12.63 -1.54
C GLY A 180 -0.56 13.43 -0.94
N ALA A 181 -1.56 12.78 -0.34
CA ALA A 181 -2.61 13.50 0.36
C ALA A 181 -2.06 14.22 1.60
N ILE A 182 -2.51 15.46 1.82
CA ILE A 182 -2.04 16.26 2.96
C ILE A 182 -3.01 16.07 4.12
N CYS A 183 -2.52 15.47 5.21
CA CYS A 183 -3.30 15.28 6.42
C CYS A 183 -2.85 16.26 7.50
N THR A 184 -3.80 16.90 8.18
CA THR A 184 -3.55 17.84 9.28
C THR A 184 -4.58 17.62 10.38
N ALA A 185 -4.29 18.08 11.59
CA ALA A 185 -5.22 17.98 12.70
C ALA A 185 -4.99 19.10 13.71
N ALA A 186 -6.05 19.48 14.42
CA ALA A 186 -6.01 20.43 15.52
C ALA A 186 -5.13 19.92 16.68
N GLN A 187 -5.14 18.61 16.91
CA GLN A 187 -4.22 17.93 17.81
C GLN A 187 -3.21 17.13 16.99
N PRO A 188 -1.90 17.25 17.23
CA PRO A 188 -0.92 16.42 16.53
C PRO A 188 -1.11 14.94 16.88
N GLY A 189 -0.47 14.07 16.10
CA GLY A 189 -0.31 12.66 16.47
C GLY A 189 0.55 12.52 17.73
N ARG A 190 0.57 11.34 18.34
CA ARG A 190 1.55 11.06 19.40
C ARG A 190 2.96 10.94 18.79
N ASP A 191 3.98 11.23 19.61
CA ASP A 191 5.40 11.18 19.24
C ASP A 191 5.92 9.78 18.83
N ASP A 192 5.05 8.77 18.83
CA ASP A 192 5.30 7.40 18.39
C ASP A 192 4.91 7.17 16.92
N GLY A 193 4.94 8.20 16.08
CA GLY A 193 4.69 8.08 14.64
C GLY A 193 3.23 7.83 14.27
N THR A 194 2.30 8.34 15.08
CA THR A 194 0.84 8.29 14.86
C THR A 194 0.29 9.60 14.28
N GLY A 195 1.07 10.24 13.40
CA GLY A 195 0.71 11.52 12.77
C GLY A 195 -0.58 11.47 11.95
N PRO A 196 -1.15 12.63 11.59
CA PRO A 196 -2.41 12.71 10.83
C PRO A 196 -2.42 11.88 9.55
N GLU A 197 -1.29 11.74 8.87
CA GLU A 197 -1.09 10.95 7.65
C GLU A 197 -1.41 9.46 7.81
N ARG A 198 -1.34 8.92 9.04
CA ARG A 198 -1.62 7.50 9.30
C ARG A 198 -3.06 7.08 9.05
N ALA A 199 -3.99 8.03 9.07
CA ALA A 199 -5.37 7.72 8.67
C ALA A 199 -5.54 7.60 7.14
N ALA A 200 -4.51 7.92 6.35
CA ALA A 200 -4.55 7.93 4.88
C ALA A 200 -3.52 6.99 4.23
N ASP A 201 -2.66 6.32 5.01
CA ASP A 201 -1.59 5.44 4.49
C ASP A 201 -2.10 4.07 4.02
N GLY A 202 -3.37 3.75 4.26
CA GLY A 202 -4.03 2.53 3.80
C GLY A 202 -3.60 1.24 4.52
N LEU A 203 -2.99 1.36 5.71
CA LEU A 203 -2.57 0.21 6.53
C LEU A 203 -3.52 0.03 7.72
N GLU A 204 -3.88 -1.21 8.06
CA GLU A 204 -4.65 -1.49 9.26
C GLU A 204 -3.83 -1.44 10.54
N ALA A 205 -2.51 -1.67 10.45
CA ALA A 205 -1.60 -1.67 11.60
C ALA A 205 -1.20 -0.26 12.10
N THR A 206 -1.50 0.79 11.34
CA THR A 206 -1.26 2.19 11.74
C THR A 206 -2.60 2.90 11.96
N CYS A 207 -2.55 4.01 12.67
CA CYS A 207 -3.68 4.92 12.82
C CYS A 207 -3.19 6.28 13.28
N TYR A 208 -3.93 7.33 12.95
CA TYR A 208 -3.79 8.61 13.62
C TYR A 208 -4.35 8.48 15.04
N VAL A 209 -3.59 8.95 16.02
CA VAL A 209 -3.99 9.00 17.43
C VAL A 209 -3.68 10.38 17.97
N SER A 210 -4.69 11.14 18.38
CA SER A 210 -4.46 12.47 18.97
C SER A 210 -3.64 12.36 20.25
N VAL A 211 -2.69 13.28 20.43
CA VAL A 211 -1.87 13.34 21.65
C VAL A 211 -2.73 13.69 22.88
N GLU A 212 -3.57 14.70 22.74
CA GLU A 212 -4.52 15.16 23.74
C GLU A 212 -5.97 14.84 23.33
N PRO A 213 -6.93 14.82 24.28
CA PRO A 213 -8.34 14.67 23.97
C PRO A 213 -8.85 15.80 23.05
N VAL A 214 -9.53 15.44 21.97
CA VAL A 214 -10.20 16.39 21.08
C VAL A 214 -11.54 16.81 21.65
N THR A 215 -11.79 18.10 21.73
CA THR A 215 -13.02 18.70 22.23
C THR A 215 -13.88 19.24 21.09
N ARG A 216 -15.09 19.71 21.40
CA ARG A 216 -16.03 20.22 20.39
C ARG A 216 -15.37 21.29 19.51
N GLY A 217 -15.30 21.01 18.21
CA GLY A 217 -14.74 21.90 17.21
C GLY A 217 -13.31 21.54 16.77
N ASP A 218 -12.59 20.75 17.57
CA ASP A 218 -11.31 20.17 17.15
C ASP A 218 -11.53 19.20 15.99
N TRP A 219 -10.52 19.06 15.14
CA TRP A 219 -10.67 18.35 13.87
C TRP A 219 -9.41 17.59 13.44
N TRP A 220 -9.62 16.59 12.59
CA TRP A 220 -8.62 16.00 11.70
C TRP A 220 -9.10 16.19 10.26
N GLN A 221 -8.20 16.45 9.31
CA GLN A 221 -8.54 16.75 7.92
C GLN A 221 -7.57 16.07 6.96
N ILE A 222 -8.09 15.69 5.80
CA ILE A 222 -7.33 15.29 4.61
C ILE A 222 -7.70 16.19 3.43
N GLU A 223 -6.67 16.66 2.73
CA GLU A 223 -6.73 17.21 1.38
C GLU A 223 -6.27 16.14 0.39
N PHE A 224 -7.16 15.73 -0.50
CA PHE A 224 -6.84 14.77 -1.55
C PHE A 224 -5.99 15.44 -2.63
N VAL A 225 -5.05 14.71 -3.25
CA VAL A 225 -4.24 15.24 -4.36
C VAL A 225 -5.12 15.70 -5.52
N GLU A 226 -6.07 14.85 -5.91
CA GLU A 226 -7.11 15.17 -6.89
C GLU A 226 -8.50 15.02 -6.25
N PRO A 227 -9.51 15.77 -6.70
CA PRO A 227 -10.86 15.59 -6.22
C PRO A 227 -11.34 14.13 -6.37
N VAL A 228 -11.88 13.56 -5.29
CA VAL A 228 -12.31 12.17 -5.25
C VAL A 228 -13.84 12.05 -5.32
N SER A 229 -14.30 10.99 -5.96
CA SER A 229 -15.71 10.60 -6.07
C SER A 229 -15.90 9.14 -5.67
N GLY A 230 -17.14 8.68 -5.61
CA GLY A 230 -17.46 7.29 -5.26
C GLY A 230 -17.68 7.12 -3.76
N ARG A 231 -17.71 5.86 -3.30
CA ARG A 231 -18.04 5.57 -1.90
C ARG A 231 -16.82 5.82 -1.01
N ILE A 232 -17.00 6.68 -0.01
CA ILE A 232 -15.98 7.00 0.98
C ILE A 232 -16.35 6.36 2.32
N THR A 233 -15.38 5.74 2.97
CA THR A 233 -15.51 5.17 4.32
C THR A 233 -14.40 5.71 5.19
N VAL A 234 -14.77 6.37 6.29
CA VAL A 234 -13.84 6.77 7.35
C VAL A 234 -13.97 5.77 8.48
N LYS A 235 -12.88 5.08 8.83
CA LYS A 235 -12.82 4.08 9.90
C LYS A 235 -12.12 4.66 11.12
N SER A 236 -12.78 4.57 12.28
CA SER A 236 -12.22 4.96 13.57
C SER A 236 -11.87 3.75 14.44
N GLY A 237 -11.07 4.01 15.46
CA GLY A 237 -10.60 3.01 16.41
C GLY A 237 -9.50 2.12 15.86
N THR A 238 -8.79 1.44 16.75
CA THR A 238 -7.68 0.53 16.41
C THR A 238 -8.18 -0.73 15.69
N ARG A 239 -7.26 -1.49 15.09
CA ARG A 239 -7.57 -2.74 14.35
C ARG A 239 -8.39 -3.75 15.16
N ASP A 240 -8.16 -3.83 16.47
CA ASP A 240 -8.91 -4.69 17.40
C ASP A 240 -10.28 -4.12 17.82
N GLY A 241 -10.69 -2.99 17.23
CA GLY A 241 -11.99 -2.36 17.46
C GLY A 241 -12.08 -1.50 18.73
N LYS A 242 -10.97 -1.24 19.42
CA LYS A 242 -10.93 -0.33 20.57
C LYS A 242 -10.85 1.13 20.15
N ASN A 243 -11.11 2.04 21.10
CA ASN A 243 -10.98 3.50 20.91
C ASN A 243 -11.76 4.06 19.71
N ARG A 244 -12.92 3.45 19.40
CA ARG A 244 -13.82 3.98 18.36
C ARG A 244 -14.34 5.34 18.79
N VAL A 245 -14.42 6.24 17.82
CA VAL A 245 -14.94 7.59 18.03
C VAL A 245 -16.39 7.51 18.48
N SER A 246 -16.70 8.17 19.58
CA SER A 246 -18.03 8.16 20.17
C SER A 246 -18.87 9.37 19.76
N SER A 247 -18.23 10.52 19.50
CA SER A 247 -18.90 11.79 19.26
C SER A 247 -18.14 12.66 18.24
N ALA A 248 -18.24 12.31 16.96
CA ALA A 248 -17.78 13.14 15.86
C ALA A 248 -18.68 13.04 14.63
N ARG A 249 -18.55 14.02 13.74
CA ARG A 249 -19.17 14.00 12.41
C ARG A 249 -18.10 14.13 11.33
N VAL A 250 -18.41 13.62 10.14
CA VAL A 250 -17.61 13.82 8.94
C VAL A 250 -18.21 14.95 8.14
N GLU A 251 -17.35 15.85 7.65
CA GLU A 251 -17.69 16.93 6.75
C GLU A 251 -16.81 16.87 5.50
N THR A 252 -17.32 17.36 4.38
CA THR A 252 -16.61 17.38 3.09
C THR A 252 -16.71 18.74 2.44
N SER A 253 -15.73 19.06 1.61
CA SER A 253 -15.67 20.31 0.87
C SER A 253 -14.97 20.14 -0.48
N SER A 254 -15.40 20.93 -1.47
CA SER A 254 -14.73 21.04 -2.77
C SER A 254 -13.66 22.15 -2.80
N ASP A 255 -13.76 23.13 -1.90
CA ASP A 255 -12.97 24.38 -1.92
C ASP A 255 -12.20 24.66 -0.62
N GLY A 256 -12.43 23.86 0.43
CA GLY A 256 -11.84 24.03 1.76
C GLY A 256 -12.49 25.15 2.60
N GLN A 257 -13.44 25.87 2.03
CA GLN A 257 -14.11 27.02 2.66
C GLN A 257 -15.55 26.68 3.06
N THR A 258 -16.29 26.04 2.16
CA THR A 258 -17.69 25.66 2.36
C THR A 258 -17.76 24.18 2.70
N TRP A 259 -18.31 23.86 3.87
CA TRP A 259 -18.35 22.50 4.39
C TRP A 259 -19.78 21.99 4.51
N ALA A 260 -19.99 20.76 4.05
CA ALA A 260 -21.25 20.04 4.19
C ALA A 260 -21.08 18.81 5.09
N SER A 261 -22.07 18.52 5.93
CA SER A 261 -22.06 17.30 6.73
C SER A 261 -22.29 16.08 5.83
N ALA A 262 -21.40 15.10 5.91
CA ALA A 262 -21.45 13.86 5.15
C ALA A 262 -22.00 12.69 5.96
N GLY A 263 -21.85 12.71 7.29
CA GLY A 263 -22.39 11.67 8.16
C GLY A 263 -21.77 11.65 9.55
N ARG A 264 -22.07 10.57 10.29
CA ARG A 264 -21.60 10.30 11.64
C ARG A 264 -21.10 8.87 11.76
N PHE A 265 -20.21 8.62 12.70
CA PHE A 265 -19.69 7.28 12.97
C PHE A 265 -20.77 6.39 13.60
N GLN A 266 -20.91 5.18 13.07
CA GLN A 266 -21.74 4.14 13.68
C GLN A 266 -21.02 3.55 14.90
N ARG A 267 -21.66 3.55 16.07
CA ARG A 267 -21.04 3.07 17.32
C ARG A 267 -20.56 1.61 17.26
N THR A 268 -21.26 0.76 16.52
CA THR A 268 -20.99 -0.69 16.45
C THR A 268 -19.83 -1.06 15.54
N SER A 269 -19.60 -0.30 14.46
CA SER A 269 -18.51 -0.54 13.50
C SER A 269 -17.34 0.43 13.68
N GLY A 270 -17.60 1.61 14.22
CA GLY A 270 -16.66 2.72 14.24
C GLY A 270 -16.49 3.36 12.85
N GLU A 271 -17.45 3.19 11.93
CA GLU A 271 -17.33 3.66 10.56
C GLU A 271 -18.34 4.74 10.21
N CYS A 272 -17.92 5.72 9.40
CA CYS A 272 -18.79 6.65 8.70
C CYS A 272 -18.68 6.39 7.20
N ARG A 273 -19.77 5.98 6.56
CA ARG A 273 -19.84 5.64 5.13
C ARG A 273 -20.80 6.58 4.42
N PHE A 274 -20.38 7.14 3.29
CA PHE A 274 -21.20 8.03 2.48
C PHE A 274 -20.74 8.03 1.01
N VAL A 275 -21.55 8.62 0.14
CA VAL A 275 -21.22 8.88 -1.26
C VAL A 275 -21.43 10.38 -1.46
N PRO A 276 -20.38 11.18 -1.74
CA PRO A 276 -20.55 12.59 -2.01
C PRO A 276 -21.29 12.78 -3.34
N ARG A 277 -22.11 13.83 -3.41
CA ARG A 277 -22.89 14.15 -4.62
C ARG A 277 -21.99 14.60 -5.77
N ASP A 278 -21.00 15.42 -5.43
CA ASP A 278 -20.02 16.01 -6.35
C ASP A 278 -18.59 15.62 -5.88
N PRO A 279 -17.57 15.65 -6.76
CA PRO A 279 -16.20 15.37 -6.35
C PRO A 279 -15.75 16.27 -5.20
N ILE A 280 -15.09 15.70 -4.19
CA ILE A 280 -14.61 16.43 -3.01
C ILE A 280 -13.09 16.55 -3.04
N LYS A 281 -12.56 17.70 -2.64
CA LYS A 281 -11.12 17.95 -2.49
C LYS A 281 -10.67 17.78 -1.03
N TYR A 282 -11.59 18.00 -0.08
CA TYR A 282 -11.32 17.96 1.35
C TYR A 282 -12.33 17.10 2.10
N LEU A 283 -11.87 16.42 3.13
CA LEU A 283 -12.67 15.71 4.12
C LEU A 283 -12.12 16.02 5.51
N ARG A 284 -12.99 16.28 6.48
CA ARG A 284 -12.58 16.42 7.88
C ARG A 284 -13.50 15.66 8.83
N VAL A 285 -12.92 15.18 9.93
CA VAL A 285 -13.61 14.65 11.09
C VAL A 285 -13.61 15.73 12.16
N VAL A 286 -14.80 16.20 12.55
CA VAL A 286 -14.97 17.25 13.58
C VAL A 286 -15.51 16.63 14.85
N SER A 287 -14.76 16.77 15.95
CA SER A 287 -15.20 16.34 17.27
C SER A 287 -16.39 17.16 17.74
N GLU A 288 -17.33 16.47 18.36
CA GLU A 288 -18.48 17.06 19.03
C GLU A 288 -18.47 16.76 20.53
N SER A 289 -17.41 16.09 21.00
CA SER A 289 -17.27 15.68 22.39
C SER A 289 -17.20 16.90 23.32
N PRO A 290 -18.14 17.06 24.27
CA PRO A 290 -18.10 18.17 25.21
C PRO A 290 -17.03 17.99 26.30
N THR A 291 -16.63 16.75 26.58
CA THR A 291 -15.70 16.39 27.66
C THR A 291 -14.30 16.03 27.17
N GLY A 292 -14.09 16.00 25.85
CA GLY A 292 -12.87 15.49 25.24
C GLY A 292 -12.89 13.96 25.07
N GLU A 293 -12.33 13.46 23.96
CA GLU A 293 -12.00 12.04 23.78
C GLU A 293 -10.71 11.91 22.96
N ILE A 294 -9.94 10.82 23.11
CA ILE A 294 -8.82 10.55 22.21
C ILE A 294 -9.36 10.18 20.83
N LEU A 295 -8.99 10.95 19.81
CA LEU A 295 -9.39 10.68 18.44
C LEU A 295 -8.47 9.63 17.83
N VAL A 296 -9.04 8.48 17.48
CA VAL A 296 -8.35 7.42 16.74
C VAL A 296 -8.99 7.25 15.37
N LEU A 297 -8.25 7.59 14.31
CA LEU A 297 -8.67 7.39 12.92
C LEU A 297 -7.74 6.38 12.26
N ARG A 298 -8.32 5.26 11.84
CA ARG A 298 -7.56 4.15 11.27
C ARG A 298 -7.34 4.31 9.78
N GLU A 299 -8.39 4.66 9.05
CA GLU A 299 -8.31 4.61 7.59
C GLU A 299 -9.39 5.45 6.92
N VAL A 300 -9.03 6.12 5.84
CA VAL A 300 -9.94 6.68 4.84
C VAL A 300 -9.87 5.82 3.59
N VAL A 301 -10.96 5.15 3.25
CA VAL A 301 -11.08 4.31 2.06
C VAL A 301 -11.94 5.02 1.03
N VAL A 302 -11.40 5.21 -0.18
CA VAL A 302 -12.13 5.70 -1.34
C VAL A 302 -12.28 4.55 -2.35
N ALA A 303 -13.50 4.04 -2.52
CA ALA A 303 -13.81 3.03 -3.51
C ALA A 303 -14.26 3.69 -4.83
N ARG A 304 -13.57 3.35 -5.93
CA ARG A 304 -13.94 3.74 -7.29
C ARG A 304 -15.03 2.82 -7.86
#